data_AF-C6PZZ5-F1
#
_entry.id   AF-C6PZZ5-F1
#
_cell.length_a   1.000
_cell.length_b   1.000
_cell.length_c   1.000
_cell.angle_alpha   90.00
_cell.angle_beta   90.00
_cell.angle_gamma   90.00
#
_symmetry.space_group_name_H-M   'P 1'
#
loop_
_entity.id
_entity.type
_entity.pdbx_description
1 polymer ?
#
loop_
_entity_poly.entity_id
_entity_poly.type
_entity_poly.pdbx_seq_one_letter_code
_entity_poly.pdbx_strand_id
1 'polypeptide(L)'
;MADEKNNPFSVRMELEEKERLLKLIQESGKNNKEFMSILINAYELNKAKIEIPDIAKDIEGLQALTQRINDYYVNIGKRIEDIQKSKDVEFAKETEMYKSRIETLKNENEKINSYYEDMKQSYNNINLDYEDVKKQLEQLQENLKDKALLVEEYKEKNDTMTGVLNEYKQYKKEIEDYKKIIDENQKLVDKISKESTERAYFLVERDKEIKGLKEDKEKTVQELKEYKERISQELKEDKEKTIQELNTKHKVELEANKEKSEIQRDKAILELRTQHQKEQQDLQHNHNKEIQEYQKKYKELLEELEKVKSSEKESTKTAKRSTKNES
;
A
#
# COMPACT_ATOMS: atom_id res chain seq x y z
N MET A 1 83.30 -142.40 -8.37
CA MET A 1 83.10 -141.49 -9.52
C MET A 1 83.91 -142.03 -10.67
N ALA A 2 83.30 -142.14 -11.85
CA ALA A 2 83.95 -142.48 -13.11
C ALA A 2 83.19 -141.73 -14.20
N ASP A 3 83.90 -141.09 -15.12
CA ASP A 3 83.27 -140.25 -16.13
C ASP A 3 82.50 -141.12 -17.14
N GLU A 4 81.20 -140.84 -17.30
CA GLU A 4 80.46 -141.35 -18.45
C GLU A 4 81.06 -140.74 -19.72
N LYS A 5 81.81 -141.56 -20.46
CA LYS A 5 82.42 -141.19 -21.73
C LYS A 5 81.33 -140.91 -22.77
N ASN A 6 80.87 -139.68 -22.79
CA ASN A 6 79.88 -139.15 -23.74
C ASN A 6 80.52 -139.00 -25.14
N ASN A 7 80.87 -140.13 -25.74
CA ASN A 7 81.55 -140.21 -27.03
C ASN A 7 80.63 -139.64 -28.13
N PRO A 8 81.12 -138.73 -29.00
CA PRO A 8 80.31 -138.15 -30.05
C PRO A 8 79.96 -139.21 -31.12
N PHE A 9 78.71 -139.67 -31.10
CA PHE A 9 78.15 -140.50 -32.16
C PHE A 9 77.93 -139.64 -33.41
N SER A 10 78.57 -140.02 -34.52
CA SER A 10 78.41 -139.36 -35.82
C SER A 10 78.05 -140.38 -36.89
N VAL A 11 77.10 -140.00 -37.74
CA VAL A 11 76.53 -140.86 -38.80
C VAL A 11 76.68 -140.12 -40.12
N ARG A 12 77.17 -140.82 -41.14
CA ARG A 12 77.03 -140.37 -42.54
C ARG A 12 75.63 -140.78 -43.00
N MET A 13 74.88 -139.81 -43.50
CA MET A 13 73.49 -139.91 -43.93
C MET A 13 73.34 -139.02 -45.17
N GLU A 14 72.41 -139.37 -46.06
CA GLU A 14 72.22 -138.59 -47.28
C GLU A 14 71.62 -137.22 -46.98
N LEU A 15 71.82 -136.27 -47.90
CA LEU A 15 71.53 -134.85 -47.62
C LEU A 15 70.03 -134.62 -47.39
N GLU A 16 69.16 -135.29 -48.17
CA GLU A 16 67.70 -135.29 -47.97
C GLU A 16 67.28 -135.92 -46.63
N GLU A 17 67.92 -137.03 -46.22
CA GLU A 17 67.61 -137.69 -44.95
C GLU A 17 67.96 -136.80 -43.75
N LYS A 18 69.11 -136.11 -43.85
CA LYS A 18 69.58 -135.14 -42.85
C LYS A 18 68.64 -133.95 -42.73
N GLU A 19 68.20 -133.37 -43.86
CA GLU A 19 67.23 -132.26 -43.86
C GLU A 19 65.87 -132.70 -43.30
N ARG A 20 65.39 -133.88 -43.70
CA ARG A 20 64.15 -134.48 -43.16
C ARG A 20 64.23 -134.72 -41.65
N LEU A 21 65.36 -135.23 -41.16
CA LEU A 21 65.61 -135.42 -39.73
C LEU A 21 65.61 -134.09 -38.96
N LEU A 22 66.32 -133.07 -39.47
CA LEU A 22 66.35 -131.74 -38.85
C LEU A 22 64.97 -131.06 -38.83
N LYS A 23 64.17 -131.24 -39.89
CA LYS A 23 62.80 -130.73 -39.97
C LYS A 23 61.89 -131.38 -38.93
N LEU A 24 61.96 -132.70 -38.77
CA LEU A 24 61.20 -133.43 -37.74
C LEU A 24 61.61 -133.05 -36.31
N ILE A 25 62.91 -132.81 -36.08
CA ILE A 25 63.41 -132.30 -34.79
C ILE A 25 62.78 -130.93 -34.50
N GLN A 26 62.81 -129.99 -35.45
CA GLN A 26 62.21 -128.66 -35.30
C GLN A 26 60.69 -128.72 -35.08
N GLU A 27 59.96 -129.51 -35.88
CA GLU A 27 58.51 -129.68 -35.76
C GLU A 27 58.09 -130.31 -34.42
N SER A 28 58.95 -131.15 -33.83
CA SER A 28 58.71 -131.73 -32.50
C SER A 28 58.96 -130.77 -31.32
N GLY A 29 59.59 -129.61 -31.57
CA GLY A 29 59.97 -128.64 -30.54
C GLY A 29 61.08 -129.12 -29.58
N LYS A 30 61.86 -130.14 -29.98
CA LYS A 30 62.85 -130.82 -29.13
C LYS A 30 64.28 -130.59 -29.60
N ASN A 31 65.23 -130.76 -28.69
CA ASN A 31 66.64 -130.86 -29.05
C ASN A 31 66.99 -132.25 -29.61
N ASN A 32 68.10 -132.35 -30.33
CA ASN A 32 68.55 -133.57 -30.99
C ASN A 32 68.67 -134.77 -30.02
N LYS A 33 69.07 -134.56 -28.76
CA LYS A 33 69.20 -135.64 -27.77
C LYS A 33 67.84 -136.23 -27.43
N GLU A 34 66.87 -135.39 -27.06
CA GLU A 34 65.50 -135.82 -26.75
C GLU A 34 64.83 -136.52 -27.93
N PHE A 35 65.01 -135.99 -29.14
CA PHE A 35 64.43 -136.58 -30.35
C PHE A 35 65.03 -137.98 -30.63
N MET A 36 66.36 -138.13 -30.52
CA MET A 36 67.01 -139.44 -30.66
C MET A 36 66.59 -140.42 -29.57
N SER A 37 66.41 -139.98 -28.32
CA SER A 37 65.83 -140.82 -27.26
C SER A 37 64.40 -141.28 -27.57
N ILE A 38 63.57 -140.44 -28.19
CA ILE A 38 62.22 -140.84 -28.63
C ILE A 38 62.30 -141.89 -29.76
N LEU A 39 63.21 -141.73 -30.72
CA LEU A 39 63.43 -142.75 -31.77
C LEU A 39 63.91 -144.09 -31.21
N ILE A 40 64.82 -144.07 -30.24
CA ILE A 40 65.30 -145.29 -29.55
C ILE A 40 64.15 -145.98 -28.82
N ASN A 41 63.40 -145.24 -27.99
CA ASN A 41 62.25 -145.79 -27.26
C ASN A 41 61.17 -146.35 -28.20
N ALA A 42 60.92 -145.69 -29.35
CA ALA A 42 59.98 -146.16 -30.36
C ALA A 42 60.48 -147.43 -31.09
N TYR A 43 61.79 -147.55 -31.30
CA TYR A 43 62.40 -148.76 -31.87
C TYR A 43 62.34 -149.93 -30.88
N GLU A 44 62.70 -149.72 -29.61
CA GLU A 44 62.62 -150.73 -28.54
C GLU A 44 61.18 -151.22 -28.31
N LEU A 45 60.21 -150.31 -28.30
CA LEU A 45 58.79 -150.65 -28.17
C LEU A 45 58.26 -151.45 -29.37
N ASN A 46 58.70 -151.15 -30.59
CA ASN A 46 58.36 -151.96 -31.77
C ASN A 46 59.07 -153.33 -31.75
N LYS A 47 60.31 -153.41 -31.25
CA LYS A 47 61.02 -154.67 -31.03
C LYS A 47 60.31 -155.56 -30.01
N ALA A 48 59.81 -154.99 -28.91
CA ALA A 48 59.05 -155.72 -27.89
C ALA A 48 57.75 -156.35 -28.44
N LYS A 49 57.04 -155.67 -29.36
CA LYS A 49 55.88 -156.26 -30.08
C LYS A 49 56.23 -157.50 -30.90
N ILE A 50 57.45 -157.57 -31.44
CA ILE A 50 57.91 -158.67 -32.30
C ILE A 50 58.43 -159.84 -31.45
N GLU A 51 59.18 -159.54 -30.39
CA GLU A 51 59.78 -160.57 -29.52
C GLU A 51 58.79 -161.17 -28.52
N ILE A 52 57.72 -160.46 -28.16
CA ILE A 52 56.67 -160.94 -27.25
C ILE A 52 55.29 -160.68 -27.89
N PRO A 53 54.80 -161.57 -28.77
CA PRO A 53 53.54 -161.39 -29.49
C PRO A 53 52.31 -161.22 -28.59
N ASP A 54 52.32 -161.84 -27.39
CA ASP A 54 51.19 -161.80 -26.46
C ASP A 54 50.87 -160.39 -25.95
N ILE A 55 51.89 -159.54 -25.73
CA ILE A 55 51.72 -158.16 -25.27
C ILE A 55 51.58 -157.15 -26.41
N ALA A 56 51.74 -157.56 -27.68
CA ALA A 56 51.73 -156.65 -28.82
C ALA A 56 50.39 -155.87 -28.94
N LYS A 57 49.28 -156.54 -28.63
CA LYS A 57 47.93 -155.95 -28.59
C LYS A 57 47.76 -154.93 -27.47
N ASP A 58 48.35 -155.18 -26.30
CA ASP A 58 48.30 -154.24 -25.17
C ASP A 58 49.10 -152.97 -25.46
N ILE A 59 50.28 -153.12 -26.09
CA ILE A 59 51.08 -151.99 -26.57
C ILE A 59 50.29 -151.17 -27.61
N GLU A 60 49.54 -151.82 -28.52
CA GLU A 60 48.68 -151.13 -29.49
C GLU A 60 47.49 -150.43 -28.85
N GLY A 61 46.84 -151.07 -27.87
CA GLY A 61 45.78 -150.45 -27.07
C GLY A 61 46.28 -149.21 -26.32
N LEU A 62 47.47 -149.29 -25.71
CA LEU A 62 48.11 -148.15 -25.04
C LEU A 62 48.51 -147.04 -26.01
N GLN A 63 49.01 -147.36 -27.21
CA GLN A 63 49.29 -146.37 -28.26
C GLN A 63 48.01 -145.67 -28.72
N ALA A 64 46.92 -146.41 -28.95
CA ALA A 64 45.63 -145.83 -29.35
C ALA A 64 45.00 -144.96 -28.25
N LEU A 65 45.10 -145.36 -26.98
CA LEU A 65 44.68 -144.54 -25.84
C LEU A 65 45.52 -143.27 -25.72
N THR A 66 46.85 -143.37 -25.89
CA THR A 66 47.76 -142.22 -25.83
C THR A 66 47.48 -141.23 -26.96
N GLN A 67 47.26 -141.69 -28.19
CA GLN A 67 46.87 -140.83 -29.31
C GLN A 67 45.55 -140.10 -29.01
N ARG A 68 44.53 -140.83 -28.54
CA ARG A 68 43.24 -140.25 -28.18
C ARG A 68 43.33 -139.23 -27.04
N ILE A 69 44.23 -139.43 -26.08
CA ILE A 69 44.54 -138.45 -25.03
C ILE A 69 45.17 -137.19 -25.63
N ASN A 70 46.15 -137.34 -26.52
CA ASN A 70 46.76 -136.20 -27.23
C ASN A 70 45.73 -135.42 -28.06
N ASP A 71 44.86 -136.12 -28.78
CA ASP A 71 43.76 -135.51 -29.56
C ASP A 71 42.81 -134.73 -28.66
N TYR A 72 42.46 -135.25 -27.47
CA TYR A 72 41.68 -134.50 -26.49
C TYR A 72 42.42 -133.24 -25.98
N TYR A 73 43.72 -133.33 -25.67
CA TYR A 73 44.51 -132.16 -25.25
C TYR A 73 44.59 -131.07 -26.33
N VAL A 74 44.83 -131.45 -27.60
CA VAL A 74 44.85 -130.51 -28.73
C VAL A 74 43.48 -129.83 -28.92
N ASN A 75 42.39 -130.59 -28.83
CA ASN A 75 41.04 -130.04 -28.96
C ASN A 75 40.63 -129.17 -27.76
N ILE A 76 41.09 -129.49 -26.53
CA ILE A 76 40.91 -128.63 -25.36
C ILE A 76 41.71 -127.32 -25.52
N GLY A 77 42.95 -127.39 -26.01
CA GLY A 77 43.78 -126.22 -26.29
C GLY A 77 43.11 -125.26 -27.28
N LYS A 78 42.68 -125.76 -28.44
CA LYS A 78 41.92 -124.97 -29.44
C LYS A 78 40.66 -124.34 -28.84
N ARG A 79 39.87 -125.11 -28.09
CA ARG A 79 38.65 -124.59 -27.44
C ARG A 79 38.94 -123.48 -26.42
N ILE A 80 40.07 -123.54 -25.71
CA ILE A 80 40.51 -122.46 -24.81
C ILE A 80 40.91 -121.22 -25.62
N GLU A 81 41.67 -121.40 -26.69
CA GLU A 81 42.09 -120.33 -27.61
C GLU A 81 40.89 -119.62 -28.26
N ASP A 82 39.87 -120.36 -28.70
CA ASP A 82 38.64 -119.82 -29.27
C ASP A 82 37.80 -119.05 -28.24
N ILE A 83 37.73 -119.55 -26.99
CA ILE A 83 37.08 -118.84 -25.87
C ILE A 83 37.82 -117.54 -25.52
N GLN A 84 39.15 -117.53 -25.58
CA GLN A 84 39.96 -116.32 -25.36
C GLN A 84 39.68 -115.29 -26.46
N LYS A 85 39.81 -115.67 -27.74
CA LYS A 85 39.50 -114.79 -28.89
C LYS A 85 38.08 -114.23 -28.82
N SER A 86 37.09 -115.04 -28.43
CA SER A 86 35.71 -114.57 -28.27
C SER A 86 35.60 -113.47 -27.22
N LYS A 87 36.25 -113.64 -26.05
CA LYS A 87 36.27 -112.64 -24.98
C LYS A 87 37.02 -111.38 -25.36
N ASP A 88 38.16 -111.50 -26.04
CA ASP A 88 38.94 -110.35 -26.51
C ASP A 88 38.13 -109.50 -27.50
N VAL A 89 37.34 -110.13 -28.37
CA VAL A 89 36.40 -109.46 -29.28
C VAL A 89 35.22 -108.81 -28.54
N GLU A 90 34.72 -109.41 -27.45
CA GLU A 90 33.67 -108.80 -26.61
C GLU A 90 34.20 -107.59 -25.84
N PHE A 91 35.34 -107.72 -25.15
CA PHE A 91 35.97 -106.61 -24.44
C PHE A 91 36.39 -105.46 -25.37
N ALA A 92 36.84 -105.75 -26.59
CA ALA A 92 37.12 -104.72 -27.59
C ALA A 92 35.87 -103.92 -27.98
N LYS A 93 34.73 -104.59 -28.21
CA LYS A 93 33.44 -103.93 -28.51
C LYS A 93 32.96 -103.08 -27.33
N GLU A 94 33.00 -103.64 -26.11
CA GLU A 94 32.56 -102.95 -24.90
C GLU A 94 33.42 -101.71 -24.61
N THR A 95 34.74 -101.84 -24.76
CA THR A 95 35.70 -100.73 -24.67
C THR A 95 35.38 -99.61 -25.67
N GLU A 96 35.05 -99.95 -26.92
CA GLU A 96 34.72 -98.95 -27.94
C GLU A 96 33.37 -98.28 -27.69
N MET A 97 32.37 -99.01 -27.18
CA MET A 97 31.11 -98.43 -26.71
C MET A 97 31.34 -97.44 -25.57
N TYR A 98 32.20 -97.77 -24.59
CA TYR A 98 32.54 -96.84 -23.51
C TYR A 98 33.28 -95.59 -24.02
N LYS A 99 34.25 -95.72 -24.94
CA LYS A 99 34.88 -94.55 -25.58
C LYS A 99 33.85 -93.66 -26.27
N SER A 100 32.98 -94.24 -27.08
CA SER A 100 31.93 -93.51 -27.81
C SER A 100 30.98 -92.77 -26.86
N ARG A 101 30.57 -93.39 -25.75
CA ARG A 101 29.73 -92.72 -24.74
C ARG A 101 30.48 -91.63 -23.97
N ILE A 102 31.75 -91.84 -23.62
CA ILE A 102 32.60 -90.80 -23.01
C ILE A 102 32.71 -89.59 -23.94
N GLU A 103 32.98 -89.80 -25.23
CA GLU A 103 33.11 -88.71 -26.20
C GLU A 103 31.78 -87.97 -26.40
N THR A 104 30.66 -88.69 -26.41
CA THR A 104 29.32 -88.10 -26.43
C THR A 104 29.10 -87.19 -25.21
N LEU A 105 29.45 -87.67 -24.01
CA LEU A 105 29.30 -86.92 -22.76
C LEU A 105 30.22 -85.69 -22.67
N LYS A 106 31.43 -85.72 -23.27
CA LYS A 106 32.27 -84.51 -23.42
C LYS A 106 31.56 -83.47 -24.28
N ASN A 107 31.10 -83.88 -25.47
CA ASN A 107 30.41 -83.00 -26.41
C ASN A 107 29.09 -82.43 -25.84
N GLU A 108 28.40 -83.16 -24.96
CA GLU A 108 27.26 -82.68 -24.18
C GLU A 108 27.70 -81.61 -23.15
N ASN A 109 28.75 -81.87 -22.36
CA ASN A 109 29.30 -80.92 -21.38
C ASN A 109 29.85 -79.62 -22.02
N GLU A 110 30.57 -79.71 -23.13
CA GLU A 110 31.12 -78.54 -23.84
C GLU A 110 30.01 -77.61 -24.34
N LYS A 111 28.90 -78.16 -24.84
CA LYS A 111 27.70 -77.38 -25.22
C LYS A 111 27.04 -76.73 -24.00
N ILE A 112 26.90 -77.45 -22.90
CA ILE A 112 26.35 -76.91 -21.64
C ILE A 112 27.21 -75.76 -21.12
N ASN A 113 28.54 -75.89 -21.17
CA ASN A 113 29.47 -74.83 -20.78
C ASN A 113 29.38 -73.59 -21.69
N SER A 114 29.22 -73.78 -23.02
CA SER A 114 28.96 -72.66 -23.94
C SER A 114 27.68 -71.93 -23.56
N TYR A 115 26.55 -72.64 -23.45
CA TYR A 115 25.27 -72.04 -23.08
C TYR A 115 25.31 -71.35 -21.71
N TYR A 116 26.10 -71.85 -20.76
CA TYR A 116 26.29 -71.22 -19.46
C TYR A 116 27.01 -69.87 -19.57
N GLU A 117 28.10 -69.79 -20.32
CA GLU A 117 28.82 -68.52 -20.54
C GLU A 117 28.03 -67.54 -21.41
N ASP A 118 27.32 -68.00 -22.44
CA ASP A 118 26.41 -67.19 -23.25
C ASP A 118 25.30 -66.56 -22.38
N MET A 119 24.67 -67.36 -21.52
CA MET A 119 23.61 -66.91 -20.60
C MET A 119 24.14 -65.95 -19.53
N LYS A 120 25.36 -66.20 -19.02
CA LYS A 120 26.07 -65.35 -18.06
C LYS A 120 26.50 -64.02 -18.67
N GLN A 121 26.93 -63.99 -19.93
CA GLN A 121 27.18 -62.74 -20.65
C GLN A 121 25.87 -61.96 -20.89
N SER A 122 24.81 -62.64 -21.31
CA SER A 122 23.48 -62.04 -21.49
C SER A 122 22.97 -61.40 -20.18
N TYR A 123 23.06 -62.12 -19.05
CA TYR A 123 22.72 -61.61 -17.73
C TYR A 123 23.52 -60.35 -17.36
N ASN A 124 24.84 -60.35 -17.58
CA ASN A 124 25.71 -59.21 -17.29
C ASN A 124 25.33 -57.97 -18.13
N ASN A 125 25.02 -58.16 -19.42
CA ASN A 125 24.56 -57.08 -20.30
C ASN A 125 23.23 -56.49 -19.80
N ILE A 126 22.24 -57.34 -19.50
CA ILE A 126 20.92 -56.92 -18.97
C ILE A 126 21.08 -56.15 -17.65
N ASN A 127 22.03 -56.55 -16.79
CA ASN A 127 22.30 -55.87 -15.52
C ASN A 127 22.98 -54.50 -15.71
N LEU A 128 23.79 -54.32 -16.76
CA LEU A 128 24.35 -53.02 -17.14
C LEU A 128 23.25 -52.10 -17.69
N ASP A 129 22.44 -52.59 -18.64
CA ASP A 129 21.30 -51.87 -19.21
C ASP A 129 20.32 -51.41 -18.11
N TYR A 130 20.04 -52.28 -17.13
CA TYR A 130 19.19 -51.98 -15.97
C TYR A 130 19.72 -50.81 -15.13
N GLU A 131 21.01 -50.82 -14.79
CA GLU A 131 21.61 -49.73 -13.99
C GLU A 131 21.69 -48.41 -14.78
N ASP A 132 21.87 -48.43 -16.10
CA ASP A 132 21.85 -47.22 -16.92
C ASP A 132 20.43 -46.66 -17.13
N VAL A 133 19.41 -47.52 -17.32
CA VAL A 133 18.00 -47.12 -17.31
C VAL A 133 17.59 -46.54 -15.95
N LYS A 134 18.08 -47.12 -14.85
CA LYS A 134 17.84 -46.63 -13.48
C LYS A 134 18.43 -45.23 -13.27
N LYS A 135 19.67 -44.95 -13.69
CA LYS A 135 20.27 -43.60 -13.65
C LYS A 135 19.46 -42.59 -14.48
N GLN A 136 18.97 -42.99 -15.66
CA GLN A 136 18.12 -42.13 -16.49
C GLN A 136 16.77 -41.82 -15.82
N LEU A 137 16.19 -42.80 -15.11
CA LEU A 137 14.96 -42.60 -14.34
C LEU A 137 15.17 -41.65 -13.16
N GLU A 138 16.27 -41.80 -12.42
CA GLU A 138 16.66 -40.90 -11.31
C GLU A 138 16.84 -39.45 -11.82
N GLN A 139 17.56 -39.26 -12.93
CA GLN A 139 17.72 -37.96 -13.58
C GLN A 139 16.40 -37.36 -14.08
N LEU A 140 15.49 -38.18 -14.62
CA LEU A 140 14.16 -37.74 -15.06
C LEU A 140 13.27 -37.30 -13.88
N GLN A 141 13.38 -37.97 -12.73
CA GLN A 141 12.66 -37.59 -11.51
C GLN A 141 13.16 -36.24 -10.95
N GLU A 142 14.48 -36.02 -10.92
CA GLU A 142 15.08 -34.74 -10.53
C GLU A 142 14.65 -33.60 -11.48
N ASN A 143 14.77 -33.80 -12.79
CA ASN A 143 14.30 -32.86 -13.81
C ASN A 143 12.80 -32.54 -13.72
N LEU A 144 11.96 -33.49 -13.27
CA LEU A 144 10.53 -33.29 -13.09
C LEU A 144 10.23 -32.48 -11.81
N LYS A 145 10.96 -32.74 -10.73
CA LYS A 145 10.89 -31.97 -9.47
C LYS A 145 11.28 -30.50 -9.70
N ASP A 146 12.36 -30.24 -10.41
CA ASP A 146 12.81 -28.87 -10.71
C ASP A 146 11.79 -28.11 -11.58
N LYS A 147 11.18 -28.79 -12.56
CA LYS A 147 10.08 -28.22 -13.37
C LYS A 147 8.83 -27.94 -12.53
N ALA A 148 8.53 -28.78 -11.54
CA ALA A 148 7.40 -28.54 -10.63
C ALA A 148 7.64 -27.32 -9.74
N LEU A 149 8.85 -27.15 -9.19
CA LEU A 149 9.24 -25.95 -8.44
C LEU A 149 9.14 -24.68 -9.32
N LEU A 150 9.65 -24.75 -10.55
CA LEU A 150 9.60 -23.62 -11.50
C LEU A 150 8.14 -23.24 -11.87
N VAL A 151 7.24 -24.22 -12.01
CA VAL A 151 5.81 -23.96 -12.27
C VAL A 151 5.16 -23.25 -11.09
N GLU A 152 5.46 -23.64 -9.86
CA GLU A 152 4.92 -22.98 -8.66
C GLU A 152 5.48 -21.55 -8.50
N GLU A 153 6.77 -21.32 -8.77
CA GLU A 153 7.35 -19.96 -8.85
C GLU A 153 6.63 -19.07 -9.88
N TYR A 154 6.32 -19.59 -11.07
CA TYR A 154 5.59 -18.83 -12.10
C TYR A 154 4.15 -18.56 -11.68
N LYS A 155 3.52 -19.45 -10.92
CA LYS A 155 2.19 -19.28 -10.34
C LYS A 155 2.19 -18.18 -9.27
N GLU A 156 3.10 -18.21 -8.31
CA GLU A 156 3.26 -17.12 -7.31
C GLU A 156 3.52 -15.75 -7.96
N LYS A 157 4.37 -15.70 -9.00
CA LYS A 157 4.64 -14.47 -9.77
C LYS A 157 3.39 -13.97 -10.51
N ASN A 158 2.59 -14.86 -11.10
CA ASN A 158 1.35 -14.51 -11.77
C ASN A 158 0.25 -14.06 -10.79
N ASP A 159 0.14 -14.68 -9.62
CA ASP A 159 -0.81 -14.28 -8.58
C ASP A 159 -0.44 -12.90 -8.01
N THR A 160 0.86 -12.67 -7.74
CA THR A 160 1.40 -11.37 -7.33
C THR A 160 1.11 -10.29 -8.36
N MET A 161 1.40 -10.56 -9.64
CA MET A 161 1.15 -9.61 -10.73
C MET A 161 -0.35 -9.37 -10.97
N THR A 162 -1.20 -10.37 -10.70
CA THR A 162 -2.66 -10.21 -10.72
C THR A 162 -3.17 -9.32 -9.59
N GLY A 163 -2.54 -9.39 -8.40
CA GLY A 163 -2.76 -8.45 -7.29
C GLY A 163 -2.46 -7.01 -7.69
N VAL A 164 -1.23 -6.75 -8.13
CA VAL A 164 -0.79 -5.41 -8.59
C VAL A 164 -1.66 -4.89 -9.75
N LEU A 165 -2.06 -5.75 -10.69
CA LEU A 165 -2.97 -5.38 -11.78
C LEU A 165 -4.35 -4.92 -11.27
N ASN A 166 -4.83 -5.45 -10.14
CA ASN A 166 -6.09 -5.04 -9.51
C ASN A 166 -5.96 -3.72 -8.73
N GLU A 167 -4.83 -3.48 -8.07
CA GLU A 167 -4.49 -2.17 -7.48
C GLU A 167 -4.45 -1.08 -8.56
N TYR A 168 -3.79 -1.33 -9.70
CA TYR A 168 -3.77 -0.40 -10.83
C TYR A 168 -5.18 -0.11 -11.41
N LYS A 169 -6.12 -1.06 -11.37
CA LYS A 169 -7.52 -0.83 -11.75
C LYS A 169 -8.24 0.07 -10.73
N GLN A 170 -7.95 -0.08 -9.45
CA GLN A 170 -8.49 0.80 -8.40
C GLN A 170 -7.96 2.23 -8.56
N TYR A 171 -6.65 2.42 -8.66
CA TYR A 171 -6.04 3.73 -8.92
C TYR A 171 -6.57 4.39 -10.19
N LYS A 172 -6.78 3.63 -11.29
CA LYS A 172 -7.40 4.18 -12.51
C LYS A 172 -8.82 4.73 -12.22
N LYS A 173 -9.64 3.99 -11.47
CA LYS A 173 -10.99 4.42 -11.11
C LYS A 173 -10.95 5.66 -10.20
N GLU A 174 -10.07 5.67 -9.20
CA GLU A 174 -9.88 6.83 -8.32
C GLU A 174 -9.46 8.07 -9.11
N ILE A 175 -8.58 7.95 -10.10
CA ILE A 175 -8.20 9.04 -11.01
C ILE A 175 -9.40 9.52 -11.85
N GLU A 176 -10.30 8.64 -12.28
CA GLU A 176 -11.54 9.02 -12.98
C GLU A 176 -12.56 9.70 -12.05
N ASP A 177 -12.62 9.32 -10.78
CA ASP A 177 -13.49 9.95 -9.78
C ASP A 177 -12.92 11.31 -9.29
N TYR A 178 -11.61 11.42 -9.06
CA TYR A 178 -10.94 12.70 -8.76
C TYR A 178 -11.09 13.71 -9.91
N LYS A 179 -11.05 13.27 -11.17
CA LYS A 179 -11.32 14.15 -12.32
C LYS A 179 -12.72 14.76 -12.28
N LYS A 180 -13.75 14.00 -11.91
CA LYS A 180 -15.13 14.52 -11.74
C LYS A 180 -15.18 15.58 -10.64
N ILE A 181 -14.54 15.31 -9.50
CA ILE A 181 -14.46 16.23 -8.36
C ILE A 181 -13.73 17.54 -8.76
N ILE A 182 -12.67 17.46 -9.57
CA ILE A 182 -11.97 18.64 -10.09
C ILE A 182 -12.88 19.44 -11.05
N ASP A 183 -13.54 18.76 -11.99
CA ASP A 183 -14.51 19.35 -12.91
C ASP A 183 -15.70 20.04 -12.21
N GLU A 184 -16.20 19.45 -11.13
CA GLU A 184 -17.27 20.00 -10.31
C GLU A 184 -16.80 21.20 -9.49
N ASN A 185 -15.63 21.11 -8.85
CA ASN A 185 -15.03 22.24 -8.14
C ASN A 185 -14.72 23.41 -9.08
N GLN A 186 -14.23 23.16 -10.30
CA GLN A 186 -13.98 24.23 -11.28
C GLN A 186 -15.29 24.95 -11.66
N LYS A 187 -16.37 24.22 -11.93
CA LYS A 187 -17.70 24.81 -12.19
C LYS A 187 -18.20 25.63 -11.00
N LEU A 188 -17.90 25.20 -9.77
CA LEU A 188 -18.24 25.93 -8.54
C LEU A 188 -17.44 27.23 -8.42
N VAL A 189 -16.12 27.18 -8.68
CA VAL A 189 -15.23 28.34 -8.70
C VAL A 189 -15.64 29.34 -9.78
N ASP A 190 -15.94 28.88 -11.00
CA ASP A 190 -16.41 29.72 -12.11
C ASP A 190 -17.73 30.44 -11.76
N LYS A 191 -18.64 29.76 -11.04
CA LYS A 191 -19.88 30.35 -10.55
C LYS A 191 -19.61 31.41 -9.46
N ILE A 192 -18.83 31.07 -8.44
CA ILE A 192 -18.48 32.00 -7.34
C ILE A 192 -17.73 33.23 -7.89
N SER A 193 -16.88 33.05 -8.90
CA SER A 193 -16.17 34.13 -9.59
C SER A 193 -17.16 35.11 -10.24
N LYS A 194 -18.15 34.61 -10.97
CA LYS A 194 -19.22 35.45 -11.57
C LYS A 194 -20.02 36.21 -10.52
N GLU A 195 -20.56 35.51 -9.51
CA GLU A 195 -21.31 36.12 -8.40
C GLU A 195 -20.48 37.19 -7.64
N SER A 196 -19.17 36.98 -7.52
CA SER A 196 -18.23 37.95 -6.95
C SER A 196 -18.06 39.19 -7.84
N THR A 197 -17.88 39.01 -9.16
CA THR A 197 -17.78 40.15 -10.09
C THR A 197 -19.08 40.96 -10.20
N GLU A 198 -20.24 40.30 -10.15
CA GLU A 198 -21.55 40.96 -10.11
C GLU A 198 -21.72 41.78 -8.82
N ARG A 199 -21.34 41.22 -7.67
CA ARG A 199 -21.31 41.97 -6.39
C ARG A 199 -20.33 43.14 -6.42
N ALA A 200 -19.15 42.98 -7.01
CA ALA A 200 -18.17 44.05 -7.11
C ALA A 200 -18.70 45.22 -7.98
N TYR A 201 -19.37 44.92 -9.09
CA TYR A 201 -20.04 45.94 -9.91
C TYR A 201 -21.12 46.67 -9.11
N PHE A 202 -22.00 45.93 -8.42
CA PHE A 202 -23.09 46.50 -7.63
C PHE A 202 -22.59 47.37 -6.46
N LEU A 203 -21.47 46.99 -5.82
CA LEU A 203 -20.81 47.80 -4.80
C LEU A 203 -20.27 49.13 -5.36
N VAL A 204 -19.60 49.10 -6.52
CA VAL A 204 -19.13 50.32 -7.20
C VAL A 204 -20.29 51.24 -7.60
N GLU A 205 -21.45 50.68 -7.96
CA GLU A 205 -22.66 51.45 -8.25
C GLU A 205 -23.27 52.09 -6.98
N ARG A 206 -23.32 51.35 -5.87
CA ARG A 206 -23.71 51.90 -4.56
C ARG A 206 -22.75 52.96 -4.03
N ASP A 207 -21.45 52.83 -4.25
CA ASP A 207 -20.48 53.85 -3.84
C ASP A 207 -20.65 55.16 -4.64
N LYS A 208 -21.04 55.09 -5.92
CA LYS A 208 -21.45 56.28 -6.69
C LYS A 208 -22.71 56.93 -6.12
N GLU A 209 -23.73 56.12 -5.80
CA GLU A 209 -24.99 56.58 -5.17
C GLU A 209 -24.70 57.28 -3.83
N ILE A 210 -23.91 56.65 -2.96
CA ILE A 210 -23.49 57.19 -1.66
C ILE A 210 -22.66 58.49 -1.83
N LYS A 211 -21.82 58.58 -2.86
CA LYS A 211 -21.05 59.80 -3.16
C LYS A 211 -21.97 60.95 -3.61
N GLY A 212 -22.93 60.68 -4.49
CA GLY A 212 -23.94 61.67 -4.89
C GLY A 212 -24.78 62.17 -3.71
N LEU A 213 -25.29 61.25 -2.89
CA LEU A 213 -26.04 61.58 -1.67
C LEU A 213 -25.20 62.36 -0.63
N LYS A 214 -23.88 62.13 -0.57
CA LYS A 214 -22.97 62.98 0.23
C LYS A 214 -22.88 64.38 -0.35
N GLU A 215 -22.63 64.52 -1.65
CA GLU A 215 -22.50 65.82 -2.32
C GLU A 215 -23.78 66.65 -2.21
N ASP A 216 -24.95 66.02 -2.37
CA ASP A 216 -26.24 66.70 -2.20
C ASP A 216 -26.52 67.07 -0.74
N LYS A 217 -26.21 66.19 0.22
CA LYS A 217 -26.28 66.53 1.65
C LYS A 217 -25.35 67.70 2.00
N GLU A 218 -24.17 67.76 1.40
CA GLU A 218 -23.16 68.80 1.65
C GLU A 218 -23.60 70.15 1.06
N LYS A 219 -24.24 70.16 -0.11
CA LYS A 219 -24.96 71.33 -0.65
C LYS A 219 -26.07 71.79 0.30
N THR A 220 -26.98 70.91 0.73
CA THR A 220 -28.08 71.28 1.63
C THR A 220 -27.58 71.79 2.98
N VAL A 221 -26.49 71.22 3.51
CA VAL A 221 -25.84 71.74 4.73
C VAL A 221 -25.24 73.13 4.50
N GLN A 222 -24.69 73.41 3.32
CA GLN A 222 -24.18 74.74 2.97
C GLN A 222 -25.31 75.77 2.78
N GLU A 223 -26.37 75.42 2.04
CA GLU A 223 -27.58 76.24 1.88
C GLU A 223 -28.21 76.58 3.25
N LEU A 224 -28.28 75.62 4.17
CA LEU A 224 -28.79 75.83 5.53
C LEU A 224 -27.87 76.72 6.38
N LYS A 225 -26.54 76.72 6.17
CA LYS A 225 -25.64 77.69 6.81
C LYS A 225 -25.89 79.09 6.27
N GLU A 226 -25.94 79.27 4.95
CA GLU A 226 -26.13 80.58 4.31
C GLU A 226 -27.51 81.18 4.60
N TYR A 227 -28.54 80.34 4.75
CA TYR A 227 -29.86 80.74 5.22
C TYR A 227 -29.85 81.16 6.69
N LYS A 228 -29.15 80.40 7.55
CA LYS A 228 -28.96 80.74 8.96
C LYS A 228 -28.14 82.04 9.15
N GLU A 229 -27.13 82.27 8.31
CA GLU A 229 -26.33 83.50 8.33
C GLU A 229 -27.16 84.70 7.86
N ARG A 230 -27.98 84.57 6.80
CA ARG A 230 -28.96 85.58 6.39
C ARG A 230 -29.93 85.93 7.53
N ILE A 231 -30.60 84.94 8.14
CA ILE A 231 -31.47 85.19 9.30
C ILE A 231 -30.69 85.83 10.46
N SER A 232 -29.42 85.49 10.65
CA SER A 232 -28.57 86.09 11.70
C SER A 232 -28.14 87.54 11.39
N GLN A 233 -28.14 87.94 10.11
CA GLN A 233 -27.96 89.34 9.68
C GLN A 233 -29.29 90.10 9.78
N GLU A 234 -30.38 89.56 9.25
CA GLU A 234 -31.74 90.14 9.35
C GLU A 234 -32.12 90.40 10.83
N LEU A 235 -31.86 89.43 11.72
CA LEU A 235 -32.10 89.57 13.17
C LEU A 235 -31.15 90.58 13.85
N LYS A 236 -29.98 90.88 13.27
CA LYS A 236 -29.13 92.00 13.72
C LYS A 236 -29.71 93.32 13.25
N GLU A 237 -30.02 93.45 11.96
CA GLU A 237 -30.59 94.67 11.38
C GLU A 237 -31.91 95.07 12.05
N ASP A 238 -32.82 94.12 12.33
CA ASP A 238 -34.07 94.41 13.05
C ASP A 238 -33.84 94.78 14.52
N LYS A 239 -32.84 94.21 15.19
CA LYS A 239 -32.44 94.67 16.53
C LYS A 239 -31.84 96.07 16.48
N GLU A 240 -31.07 96.39 15.45
CA GLU A 240 -30.42 97.68 15.28
C GLU A 240 -31.43 98.78 14.91
N LYS A 241 -32.43 98.47 14.06
CA LYS A 241 -33.65 99.28 13.85
C LYS A 241 -34.42 99.48 15.16
N THR A 242 -34.69 98.39 15.91
CA THR A 242 -35.42 98.47 17.21
C THR A 242 -34.68 99.37 18.20
N ILE A 243 -33.35 99.32 18.24
CA ILE A 243 -32.52 100.20 19.08
C ILE A 243 -32.57 101.65 18.59
N GLN A 244 -32.59 101.92 17.28
CA GLN A 244 -32.78 103.26 16.73
C GLN A 244 -34.18 103.83 17.02
N GLU A 245 -35.24 103.01 16.90
CA GLU A 245 -36.62 103.38 17.27
C GLU A 245 -36.76 103.66 18.77
N LEU A 246 -36.12 102.86 19.62
CA LEU A 246 -36.13 103.08 21.07
C LEU A 246 -35.37 104.37 21.45
N ASN A 247 -34.21 104.61 20.82
CA ASN A 247 -33.43 105.82 21.04
C ASN A 247 -34.15 107.09 20.54
N THR A 248 -34.86 107.01 19.41
CA THR A 248 -35.66 108.15 18.91
C THR A 248 -36.88 108.41 19.80
N LYS A 249 -37.57 107.37 20.30
CA LYS A 249 -38.60 107.52 21.35
C LYS A 249 -38.06 108.16 22.62
N HIS A 250 -36.99 107.62 23.20
CA HIS A 250 -36.38 108.21 24.41
C HIS A 250 -35.93 109.67 24.20
N LYS A 251 -35.48 110.04 22.99
CA LYS A 251 -35.15 111.44 22.66
C LYS A 251 -36.40 112.33 22.68
N VAL A 252 -37.49 111.91 22.03
CA VAL A 252 -38.76 112.66 22.00
C VAL A 252 -39.37 112.77 23.41
N GLU A 253 -39.30 111.71 24.21
CA GLU A 253 -39.75 111.74 25.62
C GLU A 253 -38.89 112.67 26.49
N LEU A 254 -37.57 112.75 26.25
CA LEU A 254 -36.68 113.71 26.91
C LEU A 254 -36.98 115.16 26.53
N GLU A 255 -37.33 115.43 25.28
CA GLU A 255 -37.70 116.77 24.79
C GLU A 255 -39.07 117.19 25.36
N ALA A 256 -40.08 116.32 25.29
CA ALA A 256 -41.41 116.57 25.89
C ALA A 256 -41.35 116.77 27.42
N ASN A 257 -40.46 116.07 28.13
CA ASN A 257 -40.30 116.23 29.58
C ASN A 257 -39.53 117.51 29.96
N LYS A 258 -38.71 118.07 29.04
CA LYS A 258 -38.11 119.41 29.21
C LYS A 258 -39.16 120.50 29.07
N GLU A 259 -39.94 120.50 27.98
CA GLU A 259 -41.02 121.49 27.78
C GLU A 259 -42.00 121.50 28.97
N LYS A 260 -42.37 120.30 29.46
CA LYS A 260 -43.24 120.15 30.63
C LYS A 260 -42.65 120.72 31.92
N SER A 261 -41.32 120.72 32.07
CA SER A 261 -40.60 121.33 33.20
C SER A 261 -40.54 122.86 33.07
N GLU A 262 -40.36 123.38 31.87
CA GLU A 262 -40.38 124.83 31.59
C GLU A 262 -41.78 125.42 31.81
N ILE A 263 -42.84 124.75 31.33
CA ILE A 263 -44.24 125.14 31.56
C ILE A 263 -44.59 125.17 33.06
N GLN A 264 -44.06 124.25 33.87
CA GLN A 264 -44.25 124.30 35.33
C GLN A 264 -43.52 125.49 35.96
N ARG A 265 -42.34 125.84 35.46
CA ARG A 265 -41.52 126.96 35.95
C ARG A 265 -42.17 128.31 35.66
N ASP A 266 -42.67 128.51 34.44
CA ASP A 266 -43.37 129.74 34.05
C ASP A 266 -44.69 129.92 34.82
N LYS A 267 -45.41 128.82 35.09
CA LYS A 267 -46.63 128.87 35.90
C LYS A 267 -46.37 129.36 37.34
N ALA A 268 -45.31 128.87 37.98
CA ALA A 268 -44.92 129.32 39.32
C ALA A 268 -44.49 130.80 39.35
N ILE A 269 -43.81 131.27 38.29
CA ILE A 269 -43.46 132.69 38.11
C ILE A 269 -44.72 133.55 37.96
N LEU A 270 -45.75 133.06 37.26
CA LEU A 270 -47.01 133.78 37.07
C LEU A 270 -47.80 133.90 38.39
N GLU A 271 -47.89 132.83 39.18
CA GLU A 271 -48.57 132.82 40.48
C GLU A 271 -47.93 133.82 41.48
N LEU A 272 -46.60 133.83 41.59
CA LEU A 272 -45.84 134.84 42.35
C LEU A 272 -46.15 136.27 41.89
N ARG A 273 -46.27 136.49 40.58
CA ARG A 273 -46.60 137.81 40.01
C ARG A 273 -47.99 138.29 40.43
N THR A 274 -48.99 137.42 40.37
CA THR A 274 -50.36 137.75 40.82
C THR A 274 -50.45 138.02 42.32
N GLN A 275 -49.65 137.32 43.13
CA GLN A 275 -49.62 137.52 44.58
C GLN A 275 -49.03 138.89 44.93
N HIS A 276 -47.88 139.24 44.36
CA HIS A 276 -47.23 140.54 44.55
C HIS A 276 -48.08 141.73 44.08
N GLN A 277 -48.85 141.56 43.00
CA GLN A 277 -49.74 142.59 42.47
C GLN A 277 -50.97 142.82 43.36
N LYS A 278 -51.40 141.80 44.11
CA LYS A 278 -52.51 141.90 45.07
C LYS A 278 -52.10 142.66 46.33
N GLU A 279 -50.92 142.35 46.87
CA GLU A 279 -50.34 143.05 48.03
C GLU A 279 -50.15 144.56 47.77
N GLN A 280 -49.79 144.96 46.55
CA GLN A 280 -49.75 146.38 46.17
C GLN A 280 -51.13 147.07 46.20
N GLN A 281 -52.21 146.39 45.81
CA GLN A 281 -53.56 146.95 45.86
C GLN A 281 -54.05 147.11 47.30
N ASP A 282 -53.79 146.13 48.17
CA ASP A 282 -54.18 146.20 49.59
C ASP A 282 -53.43 147.33 50.33
N LEU A 283 -52.14 147.54 50.02
CA LEU A 283 -51.37 148.67 50.56
C LEU A 283 -51.92 150.03 50.08
N GLN A 284 -52.26 150.13 48.79
CA GLN A 284 -52.81 151.35 48.19
C GLN A 284 -54.24 151.68 48.70
N HIS A 285 -55.03 150.67 49.04
CA HIS A 285 -56.33 150.85 49.70
C HIS A 285 -56.21 151.40 51.12
N ASN A 286 -55.24 150.90 51.90
CA ASN A 286 -55.04 151.34 53.29
C ASN A 286 -54.57 152.79 53.38
N HIS A 287 -53.58 153.22 52.60
CA HIS A 287 -53.16 154.63 52.62
C HIS A 287 -54.27 155.60 52.16
N ASN A 288 -55.14 155.19 51.22
CA ASN A 288 -56.30 156.00 50.84
C ASN A 288 -57.32 156.17 51.99
N LYS A 289 -57.47 155.18 52.88
CA LYS A 289 -58.29 155.33 54.10
C LYS A 289 -57.67 156.31 55.09
N GLU A 290 -56.37 156.19 55.35
CA GLU A 290 -55.67 157.10 56.27
C GLU A 290 -55.76 158.55 55.79
N ILE A 291 -55.59 158.79 54.48
CA ILE A 291 -55.76 160.12 53.86
C ILE A 291 -57.19 160.67 54.09
N GLN A 292 -58.23 159.85 53.99
CA GLN A 292 -59.60 160.29 54.26
C GLN A 292 -59.84 160.62 55.74
N GLU A 293 -59.23 159.89 56.68
CA GLU A 293 -59.33 160.22 58.12
C GLU A 293 -58.59 161.52 58.48
N TYR A 294 -57.41 161.76 57.88
CA TYR A 294 -56.72 163.05 58.02
C TYR A 294 -57.51 164.21 57.41
N GLN A 295 -58.14 164.01 56.24
CA GLN A 295 -59.03 165.01 55.63
C GLN A 295 -60.26 165.31 56.50
N LYS A 296 -60.82 164.31 57.19
CA LYS A 296 -61.95 164.52 58.11
C LYS A 296 -61.54 165.37 59.32
N LYS A 297 -60.41 165.05 59.97
CA LYS A 297 -59.88 165.82 61.11
C LYS A 297 -59.55 167.26 60.74
N TYR A 298 -59.01 167.50 59.54
CA TYR A 298 -58.77 168.86 59.03
C TYR A 298 -60.06 169.67 58.81
N LYS A 299 -61.19 169.01 58.58
CA LYS A 299 -62.49 169.66 58.36
C LYS A 299 -63.17 170.04 59.69
N GLU A 300 -63.10 169.16 60.67
CA GLU A 300 -63.53 169.42 62.05
C GLU A 300 -62.72 170.60 62.66
N LEU A 301 -61.44 170.75 62.30
CA LEU A 301 -60.57 171.87 62.70
C LEU A 301 -60.92 173.24 62.06
N LEU A 302 -61.88 173.29 61.12
CA LEU A 302 -62.32 174.53 60.44
C LEU A 302 -63.68 175.03 60.92
N GLU A 303 -64.61 174.15 61.32
CA GLU A 303 -65.96 174.57 61.74
C GLU A 303 -65.98 175.33 63.09
N GLU A 304 -64.99 175.13 63.97
CA GLU A 304 -64.87 175.92 65.22
C GLU A 304 -64.35 177.36 65.00
N LEU A 305 -63.83 177.70 63.82
CA LEU A 305 -63.24 179.02 63.54
C LEU A 305 -64.20 180.06 62.94
N GLU A 306 -65.41 179.66 62.48
CA GLU A 306 -66.21 180.49 61.56
C GLU A 306 -67.43 181.21 62.19
N LYS A 307 -67.53 181.32 63.53
CA LYS A 307 -68.51 182.17 64.25
C LYS A 307 -67.84 182.86 65.46
N VAL A 308 -67.54 184.16 65.51
CA VAL A 308 -68.12 185.38 64.88
C VAL A 308 -69.59 185.56 65.32
N LYS A 309 -69.89 186.36 66.37
CA LYS A 309 -69.91 187.85 66.49
C LYS A 309 -71.03 188.55 65.69
N SER A 310 -71.74 189.47 66.37
CA SER A 310 -72.72 190.48 65.88
C SER A 310 -74.07 189.99 65.30
N SER A 311 -75.23 190.67 65.45
CA SER A 311 -75.79 191.47 66.58
C SER A 311 -77.19 192.05 66.24
N GLU A 312 -78.19 191.89 67.14
CA GLU A 312 -79.40 192.76 67.32
C GLU A 312 -80.39 192.93 66.12
N LYS A 313 -81.68 193.35 66.18
CA LYS A 313 -82.77 193.75 67.15
C LYS A 313 -84.09 193.81 66.30
N GLU A 314 -85.36 193.94 66.71
CA GLU A 314 -86.28 193.69 67.86
C GLU A 314 -87.71 194.16 67.38
N SER A 315 -88.91 193.86 67.92
CA SER A 315 -89.48 192.74 68.73
C SER A 315 -91.03 192.78 68.67
N THR A 316 -91.72 193.11 69.79
CA THR A 316 -93.19 193.26 70.01
C THR A 316 -94.09 192.00 69.94
N LYS A 317 -95.28 191.96 70.59
CA LYS A 317 -95.56 191.92 72.06
C LYS A 317 -97.03 191.46 72.34
N THR A 318 -97.34 191.09 73.60
CA THR A 318 -98.66 190.67 74.19
C THR A 318 -99.06 189.18 74.07
N ALA A 319 -99.93 188.57 74.92
CA ALA A 319 -100.23 188.74 76.37
C ALA A 319 -101.18 187.64 76.96
N LYS A 320 -101.03 187.33 78.27
CA LYS A 320 -102.03 186.81 79.26
C LYS A 320 -102.71 185.42 79.08
N ARG A 321 -103.12 184.85 80.23
CA ARG A 321 -103.95 183.62 80.48
C ARG A 321 -103.31 182.25 80.14
N SER A 322 -103.79 181.10 80.64
CA SER A 322 -104.11 180.69 82.04
C SER A 322 -104.55 179.21 82.13
N THR A 323 -104.01 178.45 83.10
CA THR A 323 -104.62 177.31 83.84
C THR A 323 -105.23 176.07 83.14
N LYS A 324 -104.83 174.89 83.66
CA LYS A 324 -105.64 173.69 83.99
C LYS A 324 -106.10 172.68 82.90
N ASN A 325 -105.96 171.41 83.28
CA ASN A 325 -106.70 170.19 82.89
C ASN A 325 -106.61 169.78 81.39
N GLU A 326 -106.75 168.51 81.01
CA GLU A 326 -107.08 167.26 81.73
C GLU A 326 -105.91 166.25 81.61
N SER A 327 -105.63 165.34 82.56
CA SER A 327 -106.21 165.08 83.90
C SER A 327 -105.10 165.05 84.96
#